data_AF-A0A953R247-F1
#
_entry.id   AF-A0A953R247-F1
#
_cell.length_a   1.000
_cell.length_b   1.000
_cell.length_c   1.000
_cell.angle_alpha   90.00
_cell.angle_beta   90.00
_cell.angle_gamma   90.00
#
_symmetry.space_group_name_H-M   'P 1'
#
loop_
_entity.id
_entity.type
_entity.pdbx_description
1 polymer ?
#
loop_
_entity_poly.entity_id
_entity_poly.type
_entity_poly.pdbx_seq_one_letter_code
_entity_poly.pdbx_strand_id
1 'polypeptide(L)'
;MRIRIRFPLRHPFFPDWAATPARLAGGECLALSGSYQELARAATAGLRPSRAVFVMHTPDSPFLGDRQRDALWEMFQVPVFALLLDGEGRLVGYECEAHEGLHIGASCPEGSAQQPIFGTEDSVLGYRIPWDRFVLESAPCECGRPGQRLVYSAEGVAKPMRVCAPSVEERQEQLVG
;
A
#
# COMPACT_ATOMS: atom_id res chain seq x y z
N MET A 1 -12.95 -9.48 -5.43
CA MET A 1 -13.18 -8.38 -6.40
C MET A 1 -12.01 -8.32 -7.40
N ARG A 2 -12.18 -7.87 -8.66
CA ARG A 2 -11.04 -7.64 -9.58
C ARG A 2 -10.60 -6.18 -9.50
N ILE A 3 -9.48 -5.93 -8.82
CA ILE A 3 -8.94 -4.58 -8.62
C ILE A 3 -7.99 -4.24 -9.77
N ARG A 4 -8.19 -3.06 -10.37
CA ARG A 4 -7.38 -2.57 -11.50
C ARG A 4 -6.19 -1.76 -11.00
N ILE A 5 -5.07 -2.42 -10.80
CA ILE A 5 -3.85 -1.75 -10.31
C ILE A 5 -3.10 -1.13 -11.51
N ARG A 6 -2.84 0.17 -11.44
CA ARG A 6 -2.06 0.90 -12.46
C ARG A 6 -0.57 0.74 -12.16
N PHE A 7 0.21 0.36 -13.18
CA PHE A 7 1.65 0.11 -13.07
C PHE A 7 2.48 1.08 -13.94
N PRO A 8 3.77 1.32 -13.61
CA PRO A 8 4.48 0.78 -12.45
C PRO A 8 4.01 1.43 -11.15
N LEU A 9 3.80 0.61 -10.12
CA LEU A 9 3.51 1.11 -8.79
C LEU A 9 4.79 1.73 -8.25
N ARG A 10 4.73 2.97 -7.79
CA ARG A 10 5.87 3.70 -7.22
C ARG A 10 5.60 4.02 -5.77
N HIS A 11 6.56 3.71 -4.92
CA HIS A 11 6.50 4.02 -3.51
C HIS A 11 6.79 5.51 -3.27
N PRO A 12 5.95 6.27 -2.54
CA PRO A 12 6.17 7.71 -2.32
C PRO A 12 7.47 8.05 -1.57
N PHE A 13 8.02 7.10 -0.82
CA PHE A 13 9.34 7.22 -0.19
C PHE A 13 10.50 6.79 -1.11
N PHE A 14 10.23 5.93 -2.10
CA PHE A 14 11.23 5.40 -3.03
C PHE A 14 10.73 5.52 -4.48
N PRO A 15 10.59 6.75 -5.02
CA PRO A 15 9.96 6.98 -6.31
C PRO A 15 10.71 6.32 -7.47
N ASP A 16 12.02 6.11 -7.33
CA ASP A 16 12.88 5.51 -8.33
C ASP A 16 12.80 3.98 -8.37
N TRP A 17 12.18 3.34 -7.36
CA TRP A 17 12.03 1.89 -7.29
C TRP A 17 10.71 1.47 -7.94
N ALA A 18 10.68 1.54 -9.27
CA ALA A 18 9.53 1.08 -10.06
C ALA A 18 9.25 -0.40 -9.77
N ALA A 19 8.08 -0.68 -9.21
CA ALA A 19 7.70 -2.04 -8.85
C ALA A 19 7.15 -2.80 -10.04
N THR A 20 7.73 -3.97 -10.31
CA THR A 20 7.22 -4.93 -11.28
C THR A 20 6.17 -5.82 -10.61
N PRO A 21 4.98 -6.04 -11.19
CA PRO A 21 4.01 -6.97 -10.65
C PRO A 21 4.62 -8.38 -10.57
N ALA A 22 4.55 -9.02 -9.40
CA ALA A 22 5.13 -10.33 -9.15
C ALA A 22 4.65 -11.40 -10.15
N ARG A 23 3.38 -11.32 -10.57
CA ARG A 23 2.77 -12.20 -11.57
C ARG A 23 3.27 -12.01 -13.01
N LEU A 24 3.91 -10.88 -13.31
CA LEU A 24 4.43 -10.54 -14.65
C LEU A 24 5.96 -10.54 -14.71
N ALA A 25 6.63 -10.68 -13.56
CA ALA A 25 8.08 -10.64 -13.49
C ALA A 25 8.69 -11.90 -14.12
N GLY A 26 9.67 -11.70 -15.00
CA GLY A 26 10.36 -12.78 -15.73
C GLY A 26 11.88 -12.57 -15.85
N GLY A 27 12.46 -11.73 -14.99
CA GLY A 27 13.87 -11.37 -15.06
C GLY A 27 14.28 -10.43 -13.93
N GLU A 28 15.39 -9.71 -14.15
CA GLU A 28 15.88 -8.72 -13.18
C GLU A 28 14.85 -7.60 -12.95
N CYS A 29 14.65 -7.25 -11.69
CA CYS A 29 13.78 -6.15 -11.30
C CYS A 29 14.37 -5.40 -10.10
N LEU A 30 14.08 -4.10 -10.00
CA LEU A 30 14.46 -3.31 -8.83
C LEU A 30 13.57 -3.68 -7.65
N ALA A 31 12.26 -3.68 -7.86
CA ALA A 31 11.30 -4.05 -6.84
C ALA A 31 10.18 -4.93 -7.41
N LEU A 32 9.59 -5.76 -6.55
CA LEU A 32 8.38 -6.52 -6.85
C LEU A 32 7.19 -5.95 -6.10
N SER A 33 6.00 -6.00 -6.70
CA SER A 33 4.74 -5.71 -6.04
C SER A 33 3.74 -6.84 -6.20
N GLY A 34 3.02 -7.18 -5.14
CA GLY A 34 2.05 -8.27 -5.15
C GLY A 34 1.32 -8.40 -3.83
N SER A 35 0.25 -9.19 -3.82
CA SER A 35 -0.22 -9.80 -2.57
C SER A 35 0.87 -10.69 -1.96
N TYR A 36 0.78 -10.97 -0.66
CA TYR A 36 1.70 -11.91 0.01
C TYR A 36 1.84 -13.24 -0.76
N GLN A 37 0.74 -13.80 -1.25
CA GLN A 37 0.75 -15.07 -1.97
C GLN A 37 1.42 -14.96 -3.35
N GLU A 38 1.20 -13.88 -4.09
CA GLU A 38 1.88 -13.66 -5.37
C GLU A 38 3.39 -13.50 -5.18
N LEU A 39 3.79 -12.77 -4.14
CA LEU A 39 5.20 -12.57 -3.78
C LEU A 39 5.86 -13.87 -3.32
N ALA A 40 5.22 -14.65 -2.45
CA ALA A 40 5.73 -15.95 -2.04
C ALA A 40 5.94 -16.89 -3.24
N ARG A 41 4.97 -16.94 -4.17
CA ARG A 41 5.12 -17.71 -5.43
C ARG A 41 6.27 -17.22 -6.29
N ALA A 42 6.44 -15.89 -6.43
CA ALA A 42 7.55 -15.30 -7.16
C ALA A 42 8.91 -15.67 -6.55
N ALA A 43 9.02 -15.68 -5.22
CA ALA A 43 10.24 -16.12 -4.53
C ALA A 43 10.57 -17.60 -4.83
N THR A 44 9.57 -18.48 -4.75
CA THR A 44 9.70 -19.90 -5.09
C THR A 44 10.08 -20.11 -6.55
N ALA A 45 9.59 -19.26 -7.45
CA ALA A 45 9.97 -19.26 -8.87
C ALA A 45 11.39 -18.69 -9.14
N GLY A 46 12.12 -18.27 -8.10
CA GLY A 46 13.51 -17.83 -8.21
C GLY A 46 13.68 -16.33 -8.51
N LEU A 47 12.62 -15.53 -8.47
CA LEU A 47 12.74 -14.08 -8.68
C LEU A 47 13.50 -13.42 -7.52
N ARG A 48 14.35 -12.45 -7.85
CA ARG A 48 15.23 -11.74 -6.91
C ARG A 48 15.22 -10.23 -7.21
N PRO A 49 14.33 -9.44 -6.59
CA PRO A 49 14.42 -7.99 -6.68
C PRO A 49 15.69 -7.50 -5.98
N SER A 50 16.28 -6.42 -6.49
CA SER A 50 17.54 -5.87 -5.94
C SER A 50 17.36 -4.77 -4.90
N ARG A 51 16.15 -4.21 -4.73
CA ARG A 51 15.89 -3.06 -3.83
C ARG A 51 14.82 -3.31 -2.79
N ALA A 52 13.64 -3.82 -3.17
CA ALA A 52 12.52 -3.92 -2.25
C ALA A 52 11.42 -4.87 -2.72
N VAL A 53 10.55 -5.23 -1.78
CA VAL A 53 9.26 -5.87 -2.04
C VAL A 53 8.15 -5.00 -1.48
N PHE A 54 7.14 -4.71 -2.31
CA PHE A 54 5.97 -3.93 -1.96
C PHE A 54 4.74 -4.84 -1.84
N VAL A 55 4.31 -5.10 -0.61
CA VAL A 55 3.13 -5.93 -0.33
C VAL A 55 1.87 -5.09 -0.49
N MET A 56 1.01 -5.47 -1.42
CA MET A 56 -0.24 -4.76 -1.68
C MET A 56 -1.35 -5.32 -0.80
N HIS A 57 -1.91 -4.45 0.03
CA HIS A 57 -3.15 -4.67 0.75
C HIS A 57 -4.31 -4.14 -0.07
N THR A 58 -5.25 -5.05 -0.27
CA THR A 58 -6.55 -4.80 -0.88
C THR A 58 -7.65 -4.99 0.17
N PRO A 59 -8.87 -4.46 -0.04
CA PRO A 59 -9.97 -4.62 0.90
C PRO A 59 -10.27 -6.06 1.31
N ASP A 60 -10.06 -7.02 0.40
CA ASP A 60 -10.38 -8.44 0.60
C ASP A 60 -9.23 -9.22 1.29
N SER A 61 -8.10 -8.57 1.58
CA SER A 61 -6.89 -9.22 2.11
C SER A 61 -6.52 -8.72 3.51
N PRO A 62 -6.06 -9.61 4.42
CA PRO A 62 -5.57 -9.18 5.72
C PRO A 62 -4.34 -8.27 5.58
N PHE A 63 -4.11 -7.43 6.59
CA PHE A 63 -2.89 -6.64 6.71
C PHE A 63 -1.65 -7.53 6.93
N LEU A 64 -0.49 -7.04 6.50
CA LEU A 64 0.78 -7.76 6.60
C LEU A 64 1.17 -7.83 8.06
N GLY A 65 1.10 -9.02 8.64
CA GLY A 65 1.60 -9.27 9.98
C GLY A 65 3.11 -9.53 9.99
N ASP A 66 3.73 -9.45 11.18
CA ASP A 66 5.17 -9.62 11.37
C ASP A 66 5.68 -10.95 10.79
N ARG A 67 4.99 -12.06 11.07
CA ARG A 67 5.37 -13.38 10.53
C ARG A 67 5.41 -13.44 9.00
N GLN A 68 4.49 -12.73 8.33
CA GLN A 68 4.46 -12.67 6.87
C GLN A 68 5.57 -11.78 6.33
N ARG A 69 5.88 -10.69 7.04
CA ARG A 69 7.00 -9.80 6.72
C ARG A 69 8.33 -10.54 6.85
N ASP A 70 8.55 -11.22 7.96
CA ASP A 70 9.75 -12.01 8.23
C ASP A 70 9.95 -13.08 7.14
N ALA A 71 8.89 -13.82 6.81
CA ALA A 71 8.95 -14.83 5.75
C ALA A 71 9.33 -14.23 4.38
N LEU A 72 8.75 -13.07 4.00
CA LEU A 72 9.11 -12.40 2.75
C LEU A 72 10.55 -11.87 2.77
N TRP A 73 11.01 -11.36 3.90
CA TRP A 73 12.38 -10.91 4.07
C TRP A 73 13.37 -12.08 3.97
N GLU A 74 13.08 -13.21 4.62
CA GLU A 74 13.88 -14.44 4.50
C GLU A 74 13.96 -14.92 3.05
N MET A 75 12.85 -14.86 2.31
CA MET A 75 12.78 -15.29 0.91
C MET A 75 13.54 -14.39 -0.07
N PHE A 76 13.42 -13.07 0.09
CA PHE A 76 13.93 -12.10 -0.90
C PHE A 76 15.20 -11.37 -0.48
N GLN A 77 15.52 -11.34 0.82
CA GLN A 77 16.68 -10.65 1.40
C GLN A 77 16.73 -9.15 1.08
N VAL A 78 15.57 -8.52 0.87
CA VAL A 78 15.41 -7.07 0.68
C VAL A 78 14.30 -6.54 1.60
N PRO A 79 14.29 -5.24 1.91
CA PRO A 79 13.23 -4.62 2.68
C PRO A 79 11.83 -4.88 2.11
N VAL A 80 10.87 -5.12 3.01
CA VAL A 80 9.48 -5.41 2.70
C VAL A 80 8.62 -4.26 3.21
N PHE A 81 7.88 -3.58 2.33
CA PHE A 81 7.02 -2.45 2.68
C PHE A 81 5.56 -2.74 2.34
N ALA A 82 4.65 -2.36 3.23
CA ALA A 82 3.22 -2.47 2.99
C ALA A 82 2.68 -1.26 2.20
N LEU A 83 1.79 -1.53 1.24
CA LEU A 83 1.06 -0.54 0.47
C LEU A 83 -0.43 -0.80 0.57
N LEU A 84 -1.21 0.26 0.72
CA LEU A 84 -2.67 0.22 0.82
C LEU A 84 -3.27 0.74 -0.46
N LEU A 85 -4.05 -0.10 -1.15
CA LEU A 85 -4.74 0.24 -2.39
C LEU A 85 -6.25 0.27 -2.20
N ASP A 86 -6.93 1.27 -2.75
CA ASP A 86 -8.40 1.31 -2.77
C ASP A 86 -9.02 0.28 -3.74
N GLY A 87 -10.36 0.22 -3.79
CA GLY A 87 -11.09 -0.68 -4.70
C GLY A 87 -10.78 -0.47 -6.19
N GLU A 88 -10.27 0.72 -6.54
CA GLU A 88 -9.84 1.10 -7.90
C GLU A 88 -8.34 0.90 -8.12
N GLY A 89 -7.62 0.29 -7.16
CA GLY A 89 -6.19 0.00 -7.25
C GLY A 89 -5.28 1.22 -7.11
N ARG A 90 -5.79 2.33 -6.56
CA ARG A 90 -5.02 3.56 -6.31
C ARG A 90 -4.32 3.46 -4.96
N LEU A 91 -3.08 3.93 -4.91
CA LEU A 91 -2.31 4.00 -3.66
C LEU A 91 -2.90 5.06 -2.74
N VAL A 92 -3.45 4.63 -1.60
CA VAL A 92 -4.04 5.50 -0.57
C VAL A 92 -3.23 5.53 0.72
N GLY A 93 -2.34 4.55 0.90
CA GLY A 93 -1.42 4.52 2.03
C GLY A 93 -0.13 3.74 1.73
N TYR A 94 0.94 4.06 2.44
CA TYR A 94 2.25 3.45 2.24
C TYR A 94 3.06 3.41 3.53
N GLU A 95 3.84 2.34 3.71
CA GLU A 95 4.74 2.19 4.85
C GLU A 95 6.08 2.91 4.58
N CYS A 96 6.61 3.64 5.54
CA CYS A 96 7.97 4.20 5.41
C CYS A 96 9.03 3.27 6.01
N GLU A 97 10.30 3.68 5.95
CA GLU A 97 11.42 2.92 6.54
C GLU A 97 11.35 2.72 8.05
N ALA A 98 10.52 3.49 8.77
CA ALA A 98 10.29 3.27 10.19
C ALA A 98 9.49 1.98 10.47
N HIS A 99 8.72 1.48 9.50
CA HIS A 99 7.81 0.33 9.67
C HIS A 99 6.80 0.48 10.83
N GLU A 100 6.46 1.72 11.21
CA GLU A 100 5.52 2.06 12.30
C GLU A 100 4.15 2.47 11.75
N GLY A 101 3.58 1.62 10.90
CA GLY A 101 2.29 1.84 10.26
C GLY A 101 2.37 2.54 8.90
N LEU A 102 1.21 2.88 8.36
CA LEU A 102 1.07 3.40 6.99
C LEU A 102 0.83 4.90 7.02
N HIS A 103 1.69 5.68 6.35
CA HIS A 103 1.33 7.05 6.00
C HIS A 103 0.11 7.03 5.10
N ILE A 104 -0.91 7.79 5.47
CA ILE A 104 -2.15 7.93 4.70
C ILE A 104 -2.20 9.33 4.08
N GLY A 105 -2.57 9.38 2.81
CA GLY A 105 -2.50 10.61 2.01
C GLY A 105 -1.06 10.92 1.63
N ALA A 106 -0.73 10.75 0.34
CA ALA A 106 0.49 11.37 -0.17
C ALA A 106 0.39 12.88 0.04
N SER A 107 1.53 13.51 0.32
CA SER A 107 1.75 14.95 0.16
C SER A 107 0.92 15.50 -1.00
N CYS A 108 -0.18 16.16 -0.64
CA CYS A 108 -1.13 16.76 -1.56
C CYS A 108 -0.34 17.84 -2.32
N PRO A 109 -0.16 17.79 -3.65
CA PRO A 109 0.23 19.00 -4.38
C PRO A 109 -0.83 20.06 -4.09
N GLU A 110 -0.38 21.29 -3.78
CA GLU A 110 -1.25 22.41 -3.46
C GLU A 110 -2.37 22.52 -4.52
N GLY A 111 -3.63 22.36 -4.11
CA GLY A 111 -4.79 22.40 -5.01
C GLY A 111 -5.55 21.09 -5.23
N SER A 112 -5.12 19.96 -4.65
CA SER A 112 -5.89 18.70 -4.74
C SER A 112 -7.11 18.73 -3.79
N ALA A 113 -8.29 18.30 -4.27
CA ALA A 113 -9.49 18.23 -3.45
C ALA A 113 -9.36 17.16 -2.35
N GLN A 114 -9.37 17.59 -1.08
CA GLN A 114 -9.45 16.70 0.07
C GLN A 114 -10.81 16.00 0.07
N GLN A 115 -10.85 14.66 0.12
CA GLN A 115 -12.11 13.91 0.22
C GLN A 115 -12.24 13.19 1.57
N PRO A 116 -13.42 13.22 2.19
CA PRO A 116 -13.64 12.45 3.41
C PRO A 116 -13.63 10.95 3.11
N ILE A 117 -12.75 10.17 3.75
CA ILE A 117 -12.84 8.72 3.76
C ILE A 117 -13.75 8.35 4.92
N PHE A 118 -15.06 8.34 4.66
CA PHE A 118 -16.04 7.91 5.65
C PHE A 118 -16.00 6.39 5.82
N GLY A 119 -15.91 5.96 7.08
CA GLY A 119 -16.14 4.58 7.53
C GLY A 119 -17.62 4.31 7.79
N THR A 120 -18.50 4.73 6.90
CA THR A 120 -19.89 4.24 6.84
C THR A 120 -19.98 3.18 5.75
N GLU A 121 -21.00 2.31 5.81
CA GLU A 121 -21.19 1.14 4.94
C GLU A 121 -21.09 1.46 3.43
N ASP A 122 -21.29 2.72 3.06
CA ASP A 122 -20.96 3.30 1.76
C ASP A 122 -19.58 3.98 1.77
N SER A 123 -18.52 3.18 1.73
CA SER A 123 -17.16 3.70 1.70
C SER A 123 -16.86 4.31 0.32
N VAL A 124 -16.50 5.59 0.28
CA VAL A 124 -16.06 6.33 -0.94
C VAL A 124 -14.84 5.67 -1.62
N LEU A 125 -14.15 4.75 -0.94
CA LEU A 125 -13.05 3.94 -1.47
C LEU A 125 -13.43 2.49 -1.85
N GLY A 126 -14.70 2.09 -1.69
CA GLY A 126 -15.13 0.70 -1.83
C GLY A 126 -14.53 -0.24 -0.78
N TYR A 127 -14.18 0.28 0.40
CA TYR A 127 -13.32 -0.39 1.39
C TYR A 127 -14.07 -0.75 2.68
N ARG A 128 -13.91 -1.99 3.19
CA ARG A 128 -14.08 -2.32 4.62
C ARG A 128 -12.72 -2.41 5.30
N ILE A 129 -12.13 -1.28 5.71
CA ILE A 129 -10.99 -1.33 6.62
C ILE A 129 -11.60 -1.80 7.95
N PRO A 130 -11.07 -2.82 8.63
CA PRO A 130 -11.49 -3.15 9.99
C PRO A 130 -11.00 -2.03 10.90
N TRP A 131 -11.70 -0.89 10.85
CA TRP A 131 -11.43 0.34 11.58
C TRP A 131 -11.46 0.11 13.10
N ASP A 132 -12.02 -1.00 13.57
CA ASP A 132 -11.92 -1.47 14.96
C ASP A 132 -10.51 -1.94 15.35
N ARG A 133 -9.55 -1.99 14.42
CA ARG A 133 -8.18 -2.45 14.67
C ARG A 133 -7.11 -1.47 14.20
N PHE A 134 -7.50 -0.27 13.81
CA PHE A 134 -6.56 0.75 13.36
C PHE A 134 -6.81 2.06 14.10
N VAL A 135 -5.72 2.69 14.53
CA VAL A 135 -5.75 4.02 15.13
C VAL A 135 -5.04 4.96 14.19
N LEU A 136 -5.62 6.13 14.01
CA LEU A 136 -5.00 7.21 13.27
C LEU A 136 -4.09 7.99 14.22
N GLU A 137 -2.79 7.86 14.02
CA GLU A 137 -1.79 8.59 14.77
C GLU A 137 -1.41 9.87 14.03
N SER A 138 -1.44 10.99 14.75
CA SER A 138 -0.99 12.29 14.23
C SER A 138 0.36 12.71 14.82
N ALA A 139 0.96 11.87 15.67
CA ALA A 139 2.30 12.11 16.18
C ALA A 139 3.31 12.08 15.01
N PRO A 140 4.40 12.88 15.08
CA PRO A 140 5.46 12.84 14.09
C PRO A 140 5.97 11.40 13.88
N CYS A 141 6.27 11.05 12.63
CA CYS A 141 6.92 9.76 12.35
C CYS A 141 8.41 9.89 12.58
N GLU A 142 9.06 8.83 13.03
CA GLU A 142 10.52 8.78 13.13
C GLU A 142 11.19 8.95 11.75
N CYS A 143 10.49 8.66 10.65
CA CYS A 143 10.98 8.99 9.30
C CYS A 143 11.01 10.50 8.99
N GLY A 144 10.53 11.35 9.91
CA GLY A 144 10.54 12.82 9.79
C GLY A 144 9.49 13.40 8.85
N ARG A 145 8.72 12.59 8.11
CA ARG A 145 7.65 13.09 7.24
C ARG A 145 6.42 13.52 8.03
N PRO A 146 5.80 14.67 7.68
CA PRO A 146 4.53 15.07 8.24
C PRO A 146 3.41 14.18 7.68
N GLY A 147 2.26 14.23 8.35
CA GLY A 147 1.05 13.51 7.92
C GLY A 147 0.61 12.48 8.95
N GLN A 148 -0.59 11.96 8.75
CA GLN A 148 -1.19 11.00 9.67
C GLN A 148 -0.76 9.58 9.29
N ARG A 149 -0.64 8.71 10.29
CA ARG A 149 -0.34 7.29 10.12
C ARG A 149 -1.51 6.43 10.55
N LEU A 150 -1.84 5.44 9.74
CA LEU A 150 -2.69 4.34 10.14
C LEU A 150 -1.82 3.29 10.85
N VAL A 151 -1.99 3.17 12.15
CA VAL A 151 -1.25 2.23 12.99
C VAL A 151 -2.18 1.11 13.42
N TYR A 152 -1.72 -0.13 13.34
CA TYR A 152 -2.49 -1.27 13.84
C TYR A 152 -2.56 -1.22 15.36
N SER A 153 -3.75 -1.35 15.92
CA SER A 153 -3.97 -1.43 17.36
C SER A 153 -4.91 -2.58 17.65
N ALA A 154 -4.48 -3.49 18.53
CA ALA A 154 -5.32 -4.59 19.00
C ALA A 154 -6.50 -4.11 19.90
N GLU A 155 -6.50 -2.83 20.30
CA GLU A 155 -7.37 -2.29 21.36
C GLU A 155 -8.23 -1.09 20.89
N GLY A 156 -8.07 -0.61 19.65
CA GLY A 156 -8.48 0.74 19.27
C GLY A 156 -9.70 0.84 18.33
N VAL A 157 -10.71 1.61 18.74
CA VAL A 157 -11.77 2.10 17.84
C VAL A 157 -11.23 3.26 16.99
N ALA A 158 -11.16 3.12 15.65
CA ALA A 158 -10.74 4.23 14.79
C ALA A 158 -11.69 5.42 14.87
N LYS A 159 -11.12 6.63 14.77
CA LYS A 159 -11.87 7.86 14.54
C LYS A 159 -12.05 8.11 13.04
N PRO A 160 -13.19 8.70 12.60
CA PRO A 160 -13.41 9.04 11.19
C PRO A 160 -12.36 10.04 10.66
N MET A 161 -11.99 9.90 9.39
CA MET A 161 -10.86 10.61 8.77
C MET A 161 -11.23 11.33 7.45
N ARG A 162 -10.50 12.40 7.11
CA ARG A 162 -10.50 13.03 5.78
C ARG A 162 -9.14 12.85 5.12
N VAL A 163 -9.09 12.45 3.86
CA VAL A 163 -7.82 12.13 3.16
C VAL A 163 -7.83 12.70 1.74
N CYS A 164 -6.69 13.15 1.24
CA CYS A 164 -6.59 13.58 -0.16
C CYS A 164 -6.82 12.39 -1.10
N ALA A 165 -7.88 12.44 -1.92
CA ALA A 165 -8.00 11.54 -3.06
C ALA A 165 -7.17 12.10 -4.22
N PRO A 166 -6.44 11.27 -4.98
CA PRO A 166 -5.76 11.75 -6.17
C PRO A 166 -6.78 12.32 -7.17
N SER A 167 -6.48 13.49 -7.76
CA SER A 167 -7.30 14.09 -8.81
C SER A 167 -7.39 13.15 -10.01
N VAL A 168 -8.61 13.00 -10.54
CA VAL A 168 -8.88 12.19 -11.73
C VAL A 168 -8.34 12.96 -12.94
N GLU A 169 -7.05 12.82 -13.25
CA GLU A 169 -6.55 13.23 -14.56
C GLU A 169 -6.80 12.12 -15.58
N GLU A 170 -7.55 12.47 -16.62
CA GLU A 170 -7.92 11.66 -17.78
C GLU A 170 -6.69 11.12 -18.51
N ARG A 171 -6.28 9.86 -18.28
CA ARG A 171 -5.24 9.21 -19.10
C ARG A 171 -5.53 7.72 -19.35
N GLN A 172 -5.15 7.33 -20.56
CA GLN A 172 -5.65 6.22 -21.40
C GLN A 172 -5.95 4.89 -20.70
N GLU A 173 -7.13 4.37 -21.05
CA GLU A 173 -7.77 3.17 -20.53
C GLU A 173 -7.36 1.93 -21.33
N GLN A 174 -7.04 0.82 -20.67
CA GLN A 174 -6.97 -0.50 -21.30
C GLN A 174 -7.49 -1.59 -20.36
N LEU A 175 -8.39 -2.44 -20.89
CA LEU A 175 -9.13 -3.49 -20.19
C LEU A 175 -8.26 -4.75 -20.00
N VAL A 176 -8.36 -5.41 -18.83
CA VAL A 176 -7.73 -6.71 -18.56
C VAL A 176 -8.76 -7.66 -17.97
N GLY A 177 -8.88 -8.84 -18.58
CA GLY A 177 -9.84 -9.92 -18.24
C GLY A 177 -9.21 -11.07 -17.45
#